data_AF-M7SX01-F1
#
_entry.id   AF-M7SX01-F1
#
_cell.length_a   1.000
_cell.length_b   1.000
_cell.length_c   1.000
_cell.angle_alpha   90.00
_cell.angle_beta   90.00
_cell.angle_gamma   90.00
#
_symmetry.space_group_name_H-M   'P 1'
#
loop_
_entity.id
_entity.type
_entity.pdbx_description
1 polymer ?
#
loop_
_entity_poly.entity_id
_entity_poly.type
_entity_poly.pdbx_seq_one_letter_code
_entity_poly.pdbx_strand_id
1 'polypeptide(L)'
;MNENKERLFKLLLEDANEEDDIKNKIKSKKPVHRHPTTPPYYPADDRYAIELDPNTYKPRDLLNLSVKAFWLREGDDLSLLQQNAVRGFCSRFKRPRAKFDCNVGNEQQLAAQRECVESLKRYIDEFFFFGQLRRQMTTEYGIDVVKLPNDDPAAADGWDGYTRMRAGQCRLKVNIGTGTQVFPLLSIVETLVHEMAHAYLMVFSDQKCEHCYRDRINTIGLEGDGHGPVFLQLHSTMVTTMRGWDDSLKDLAAEDCPGKFTASESAQKLAKEAYGRLTATEKASFNRRRIFTNANIYLTSNGEVIVKKALRDKAFAVEDDMERRKRIKDQDDVDILTNMMRRHQM
;
A
#
# COMPACT_ATOMS: atom_id res chain seq x y z
N MET A 1 68.29 26.96 16.00
CA MET A 1 67.84 25.80 15.18
C MET A 1 66.58 25.09 15.73
N ASN A 2 66.06 25.47 16.91
CA ASN A 2 64.90 24.83 17.55
C ASN A 2 63.54 25.50 17.24
N GLU A 3 63.49 26.83 17.10
CA GLU A 3 62.22 27.55 16.94
C GLU A 3 61.49 27.25 15.61
N ASN A 4 62.24 27.00 14.53
CA ASN A 4 61.62 26.64 13.25
C ASN A 4 61.02 25.23 13.24
N LYS A 5 61.48 24.31 14.09
CA LYS A 5 60.89 22.96 14.20
C LYS A 5 59.60 22.99 15.01
N GLU A 6 59.55 23.76 16.09
CA GLU A 6 58.33 23.94 16.89
C GLU A 6 57.21 24.61 16.08
N ARG A 7 57.55 25.61 15.26
CA ARG A 7 56.58 26.30 14.42
C ARG A 7 56.02 25.40 13.31
N LEU A 8 56.85 24.55 12.71
CA LEU A 8 56.41 23.57 11.71
C LEU A 8 55.53 22.47 12.33
N PHE A 9 55.86 22.02 13.55
CA PHE A 9 55.09 21.01 14.27
C PHE A 9 53.70 21.53 14.70
N LYS A 10 53.62 22.81 15.06
CA LYS A 10 52.36 23.47 15.41
C LYS A 10 51.43 23.62 14.20
N LEU A 11 51.96 24.00 13.04
CA LEU A 11 51.20 24.08 11.78
C LEU A 11 50.69 22.70 11.34
N LEU A 12 51.50 21.65 11.47
CA LEU A 12 51.08 20.27 11.16
C LEU A 12 50.00 19.73 12.11
N LEU A 13 50.00 20.16 13.37
CA LEU A 13 48.96 19.80 14.35
C LEU A 13 47.66 20.59 14.16
N GLU A 14 47.74 21.83 13.68
CA GLU A 14 46.59 22.65 13.33
C GLU A 14 45.89 22.11 12.07
N ASP A 15 46.66 21.72 11.04
CA ASP A 15 46.13 21.08 9.82
C ASP A 15 45.51 19.70 10.10
N ALA A 16 46.12 18.90 11.00
CA ALA A 16 45.58 17.59 11.40
C ALA A 16 44.28 17.72 12.21
N ASN A 17 44.17 18.74 13.06
CA ASN A 17 42.94 19.04 13.80
C ASN A 17 41.85 19.60 12.89
N GLU A 18 42.16 20.42 11.88
CA GLU A 18 41.19 20.86 10.88
C GLU A 18 40.70 19.69 10.02
N GLU A 19 41.56 18.74 9.63
CA GLU A 19 41.15 17.53 8.90
C GLU A 19 40.21 16.64 9.74
N ASP A 20 40.47 16.48 11.03
CA ASP A 20 39.62 15.68 11.91
C ASP A 20 38.31 16.40 12.27
N ASP A 21 38.32 17.73 12.36
CA ASP A 21 37.13 18.55 12.56
C ASP A 21 36.27 18.63 11.29
N ILE A 22 36.88 18.60 10.11
CA ILE A 22 36.22 18.43 8.80
C ILE A 22 35.69 16.99 8.64
N LYS A 23 36.44 15.96 9.01
CA LYS A 23 35.96 14.56 9.01
C LYS A 23 34.81 14.35 10.01
N ASN A 24 34.80 15.05 11.15
CA ASN A 24 33.71 15.01 12.13
C ASN A 24 32.50 15.89 11.73
N LYS A 25 32.71 17.03 11.06
CA LYS A 25 31.65 17.81 10.40
C LYS A 25 31.03 17.07 9.20
N ILE A 26 31.81 16.32 8.43
CA ILE A 26 31.33 15.45 7.34
C ILE A 26 30.64 14.18 7.89
N LYS A 27 31.00 13.71 9.09
CA LYS A 27 30.28 12.64 9.80
C LYS A 27 28.94 13.11 10.41
N SER A 28 28.68 14.42 10.49
CA SER A 28 27.43 14.98 11.03
C SER A 28 26.54 15.59 9.94
N LYS A 29 25.95 14.68 9.14
CA LYS A 29 24.58 14.72 8.56
C LYS A 29 24.48 13.68 7.45
N LYS A 30 24.87 12.42 7.72
CA LYS A 30 24.22 11.34 6.96
C LYS A 30 22.75 11.40 7.36
N PRO A 31 21.81 11.69 6.44
CA PRO A 31 20.40 11.72 6.78
C PRO A 31 20.07 10.37 7.43
N VAL A 32 19.71 10.40 8.71
CA VAL A 32 19.37 9.17 9.41
C VAL A 32 18.14 8.63 8.72
N HIS A 33 18.23 7.42 8.16
CA HIS A 33 17.13 6.71 7.52
C HIS A 33 16.03 6.40 8.55
N ARG A 34 15.20 7.40 8.87
CA ARG A 34 14.11 7.33 9.83
C ARG A 34 12.82 7.69 9.12
N HIS A 35 11.93 6.72 9.09
CA HIS A 35 10.53 6.93 8.75
C HIS A 35 9.75 6.92 10.06
N PRO A 36 8.68 7.71 10.18
CA PRO A 36 7.79 7.58 11.32
C PRO A 36 7.15 6.19 11.30
N THR A 37 6.80 5.70 12.49
CA THR A 37 6.01 4.49 12.63
C THR A 37 4.61 4.74 12.10
N THR A 38 3.99 3.71 11.50
CA THR A 38 2.59 3.79 11.10
C THR A 38 1.69 4.00 12.32
N PRO A 39 0.52 4.66 12.15
CA PRO A 39 -0.47 4.78 13.22
C PRO A 39 -0.88 3.41 13.79
N PRO A 40 -1.26 3.34 15.07
CA PRO A 40 -1.91 2.15 15.60
C PRO A 40 -3.22 1.92 14.85
N TYR A 41 -3.61 0.65 14.75
CA TYR A 41 -4.92 0.26 14.21
C TYR A 41 -5.76 -0.24 15.37
N TYR A 42 -6.95 0.35 15.57
CA TYR A 42 -7.90 -0.09 16.58
C TYR A 42 -9.31 -0.11 15.99
N PRO A 43 -9.87 -1.30 15.69
CA PRO A 43 -11.14 -1.40 14.95
C PRO A 43 -12.38 -0.99 15.76
N ALA A 44 -12.30 -0.97 17.09
CA ALA A 44 -13.44 -0.78 17.98
C ALA A 44 -13.69 0.68 18.41
N ASP A 45 -12.84 1.63 18.04
CA ASP A 45 -12.96 3.03 18.46
C ASP A 45 -12.56 4.00 17.34
N ASP A 46 -13.55 4.74 16.85
CA ASP A 46 -13.42 5.69 15.73
C ASP A 46 -12.45 6.84 16.01
N ARG A 47 -12.07 7.09 17.28
CA ARG A 47 -11.02 8.07 17.63
C ARG A 47 -9.64 7.67 17.11
N TYR A 48 -9.46 6.39 16.76
CA TYR A 48 -8.21 5.84 16.23
C TYR A 48 -8.32 5.58 14.72
N ALA A 49 -9.11 6.39 14.02
CA ALA A 49 -9.13 6.40 12.56
C ALA A 49 -7.69 6.50 12.02
N ILE A 50 -7.32 5.60 11.11
CA ILE A 50 -6.00 5.62 10.50
C ILE A 50 -5.93 6.81 9.55
N GLU A 51 -4.99 7.71 9.83
CA GLU A 51 -4.61 8.79 8.93
C GLU A 51 -3.15 8.60 8.52
N LEU A 52 -2.91 8.51 7.21
CA LEU A 52 -1.58 8.29 6.66
C LEU A 52 -1.08 9.55 5.98
N ASP A 53 0.12 9.98 6.36
CA ASP A 53 0.83 11.05 5.68
C ASP A 53 1.35 10.57 4.30
N PRO A 54 1.06 11.27 3.20
CA PRO A 54 1.63 10.94 1.89
C PRO A 54 3.16 11.01 1.90
N ASN A 55 3.81 10.20 1.06
CA ASN A 55 5.27 10.17 0.85
C ASN A 55 6.13 10.01 2.12
N THR A 56 5.67 9.21 3.09
CA THR A 56 6.25 9.23 4.43
C THR A 56 6.79 7.87 4.89
N TYR A 57 6.10 6.78 4.57
CA TYR A 57 6.34 5.50 5.23
C TYR A 57 7.25 4.57 4.43
N LYS A 58 7.79 3.55 5.08
CA LYS A 58 8.43 2.44 4.37
C LYS A 58 7.34 1.57 3.74
N PRO A 59 7.54 1.09 2.49
CA PRO A 59 6.58 0.18 1.84
C PRO A 59 6.20 -1.04 2.68
N ARG A 60 7.17 -1.63 3.40
CA ARG A 60 6.93 -2.82 4.23
C ARG A 60 6.08 -2.52 5.47
N ASP A 61 6.19 -1.31 6.01
CA ASP A 61 5.39 -0.90 7.17
C ASP A 61 3.93 -0.64 6.76
N LEU A 62 3.73 -0.10 5.54
CA LEU A 62 2.41 0.03 4.92
C LEU A 62 1.77 -1.34 4.66
N LEU A 63 2.51 -2.29 4.07
CA LEU A 63 2.05 -3.67 3.90
C LEU A 63 1.61 -4.31 5.22
N ASN A 64 2.46 -4.21 6.26
CA ASN A 64 2.13 -4.77 7.57
C ASN A 64 0.89 -4.10 8.18
N LEU A 65 0.74 -2.78 8.02
CA LEU A 65 -0.39 -2.01 8.53
C LEU A 65 -1.70 -2.44 7.86
N SER A 66 -1.73 -2.51 6.53
CA SER A 66 -2.93 -2.94 5.80
C SER A 66 -3.27 -4.40 6.11
N VAL A 67 -2.32 -5.32 5.96
CA VAL A 67 -2.61 -6.75 6.09
C VAL A 67 -3.05 -7.14 7.50
N LYS A 68 -2.47 -6.58 8.57
CA LYS A 68 -2.91 -6.89 9.94
C LYS A 68 -4.37 -6.50 10.22
N ALA A 69 -4.93 -5.56 9.45
CA ALA A 69 -6.29 -5.05 9.61
C ALA A 69 -7.36 -5.95 8.96
N PHE A 70 -6.99 -6.95 8.16
CA PHE A 70 -7.96 -7.85 7.52
C PHE A 70 -7.54 -9.33 7.51
N TRP A 71 -6.26 -9.64 7.76
CA TRP A 71 -5.77 -11.01 7.69
C TRP A 71 -6.37 -11.91 8.77
N LEU A 72 -7.11 -12.94 8.34
CA LEU A 72 -7.78 -13.92 9.22
C LEU A 72 -8.65 -13.25 10.30
N ARG A 73 -9.33 -12.16 9.93
CA ARG A 73 -10.37 -11.50 10.73
C ARG A 73 -11.72 -11.80 10.11
N GLU A 74 -12.68 -12.16 10.95
CA GLU A 74 -14.05 -12.48 10.53
C GLU A 74 -15.05 -11.80 11.46
N GLY A 75 -16.24 -11.49 10.93
CA GLY A 75 -17.35 -10.94 11.73
C GLY A 75 -16.95 -9.73 12.57
N ASP A 76 -17.05 -9.90 13.89
CA ASP A 76 -16.82 -8.85 14.89
C ASP A 76 -15.34 -8.46 15.06
N ASP A 77 -14.40 -9.22 14.48
CA ASP A 77 -12.97 -8.86 14.48
C ASP A 77 -12.63 -7.71 13.50
N LEU A 78 -13.56 -7.39 12.60
CA LEU A 78 -13.46 -6.30 11.63
C LEU A 78 -14.07 -5.02 12.19
N SER A 79 -13.52 -3.86 11.82
CA SER A 79 -14.17 -2.59 12.14
C SER A 79 -15.54 -2.47 11.47
N LEU A 80 -16.45 -1.67 12.05
CA LEU A 80 -17.77 -1.44 11.46
C LEU A 80 -17.67 -0.90 10.03
N LEU A 81 -16.66 -0.08 9.73
CA LEU A 81 -16.39 0.43 8.39
C LEU A 81 -16.05 -0.72 7.42
N GLN A 82 -15.18 -1.64 7.83
CA GLN A 82 -14.81 -2.81 7.01
C GLN A 82 -15.99 -3.75 6.81
N GLN A 83 -16.78 -4.04 7.86
CA GLN A 83 -18.00 -4.84 7.74
C GLN A 83 -19.00 -4.21 6.75
N ASN A 84 -19.19 -2.88 6.83
CA ASN A 84 -20.03 -2.14 5.89
C ASN A 84 -19.47 -2.17 4.46
N ALA A 85 -18.16 -2.07 4.30
CA ALA A 85 -17.50 -2.14 3.00
C ALA A 85 -17.72 -3.51 2.33
N VAL A 86 -17.55 -4.63 3.06
CA VAL A 86 -17.80 -5.97 2.52
C VAL A 86 -19.26 -6.12 2.09
N ARG A 87 -20.21 -5.76 2.96
CA ARG A 87 -21.66 -5.85 2.66
C ARG A 87 -22.04 -4.97 1.46
N GLY A 88 -21.56 -3.73 1.44
CA GLY A 88 -21.79 -2.77 0.38
C GLY A 88 -21.21 -3.24 -0.95
N PHE A 89 -19.96 -3.73 -0.93
CA PHE A 89 -19.30 -4.28 -2.09
C PHE A 89 -20.09 -5.45 -2.67
N CYS A 90 -20.41 -6.47 -1.87
CA CYS A 90 -21.10 -7.66 -2.35
C CYS A 90 -22.49 -7.34 -2.92
N SER A 91 -23.24 -6.45 -2.26
CA SER A 91 -24.53 -5.96 -2.76
C SER A 91 -24.38 -5.25 -4.11
N ARG A 92 -23.40 -4.35 -4.23
CA ARG A 92 -23.15 -3.58 -5.45
C ARG A 92 -22.53 -4.41 -6.57
N PHE A 93 -21.79 -5.47 -6.27
CA PHE A 93 -21.19 -6.37 -7.24
C PHE A 93 -22.24 -7.30 -7.86
N LYS A 94 -23.11 -7.91 -7.04
CA LYS A 94 -24.11 -8.89 -7.51
C LYS A 94 -25.22 -8.26 -8.35
N ARG A 95 -25.82 -7.16 -7.87
CA ARG A 95 -27.05 -6.59 -8.45
C ARG A 95 -26.93 -6.16 -9.91
N PRO A 96 -25.84 -5.49 -10.35
CA PRO A 96 -25.68 -5.06 -11.74
C PRO A 96 -24.81 -6.00 -12.57
N ARG A 97 -24.36 -7.16 -12.06
CA ARG A 97 -23.42 -8.05 -12.76
C ARG A 97 -23.87 -8.40 -14.19
N ALA A 98 -25.15 -8.66 -14.38
CA ALA A 98 -25.75 -8.97 -15.69
C ALA A 98 -25.79 -7.78 -16.67
N LYS A 99 -25.46 -6.57 -16.22
CA LYS A 99 -25.34 -5.35 -17.04
C LYS A 99 -23.91 -5.08 -17.51
N PHE A 100 -22.98 -5.96 -17.17
CA PHE A 100 -21.61 -5.99 -17.67
C PHE A 100 -21.47 -7.14 -18.67
N ASP A 101 -20.31 -7.25 -19.32
CA ASP A 101 -20.08 -8.23 -20.39
C ASP A 101 -21.10 -8.11 -21.55
N CYS A 102 -21.36 -6.87 -21.95
CA CYS A 102 -22.33 -6.57 -23.00
C CYS A 102 -21.85 -5.40 -23.87
N ASN A 103 -22.43 -5.26 -25.06
CA ASN A 103 -22.24 -4.05 -25.85
C ASN A 103 -22.88 -2.84 -25.17
N VAL A 104 -22.24 -1.67 -25.27
CA VAL A 104 -22.77 -0.39 -24.78
C VAL A 104 -23.96 0.01 -25.64
N GLY A 105 -25.14 0.06 -25.02
CA GLY A 105 -26.37 0.50 -25.70
C GLY A 105 -26.49 2.02 -25.83
N ASN A 106 -25.95 2.79 -24.87
CA ASN A 106 -25.94 4.26 -24.86
C ASN A 106 -25.05 4.83 -23.74
N GLU A 107 -24.83 6.15 -23.74
CA GLU A 107 -24.03 6.85 -22.72
C GLU A 107 -24.64 6.75 -21.30
N GLN A 108 -25.97 6.65 -21.17
CA GLN A 108 -26.62 6.52 -19.87
C GLN A 108 -26.27 5.17 -19.20
N GLN A 109 -26.24 4.09 -19.99
CA GLN A 109 -25.79 2.77 -19.53
C GLN A 109 -24.32 2.82 -19.11
N LEU A 110 -23.47 3.46 -19.92
CA LEU A 110 -22.05 3.60 -19.62
C LEU A 110 -21.81 4.41 -18.34
N ALA A 111 -22.54 5.51 -18.15
CA ALA A 111 -22.49 6.30 -16.93
C ALA A 111 -22.87 5.48 -15.69
N ALA A 112 -23.92 4.65 -15.77
CA ALA A 112 -24.32 3.77 -14.68
C ALA A 112 -23.27 2.68 -14.37
N GLN A 113 -22.57 2.18 -15.39
CA GLN A 113 -21.45 1.25 -15.21
C GLN A 113 -20.26 1.93 -14.54
N ARG A 114 -19.88 3.15 -14.97
CA ARG A 114 -18.83 3.95 -14.31
C ARG A 114 -19.15 4.23 -12.84
N GLU A 115 -20.40 4.58 -12.52
CA GLU A 115 -20.84 4.80 -11.14
C GLU A 115 -20.77 3.52 -10.30
N CYS A 116 -21.11 2.36 -10.90
CA CYS A 116 -20.96 1.07 -10.25
C CYS A 116 -19.49 0.79 -9.91
N VAL A 117 -18.58 0.98 -10.87
CA VAL A 117 -17.13 0.78 -10.68
C VAL A 117 -16.57 1.72 -9.62
N GLU A 118 -16.96 3.00 -9.62
CA GLU A 118 -16.56 3.96 -8.59
C GLU A 118 -17.04 3.56 -7.19
N SER A 119 -18.26 3.02 -7.08
CA SER A 119 -18.79 2.50 -5.82
C SER A 119 -17.97 1.32 -5.30
N LEU A 120 -17.60 0.39 -6.18
CA LEU A 120 -16.76 -0.77 -5.83
C LEU A 120 -15.38 -0.32 -5.38
N LYS A 121 -14.74 0.63 -6.08
CA LYS A 121 -13.48 1.26 -5.65
C LYS A 121 -13.58 1.81 -4.24
N ARG A 122 -14.65 2.56 -3.92
CA ARG A 122 -14.85 3.14 -2.59
C ARG A 122 -14.84 2.06 -1.50
N TYR A 123 -15.52 0.94 -1.72
CA TYR A 123 -15.55 -0.15 -0.74
C TYR A 123 -14.20 -0.86 -0.61
N ILE A 124 -13.45 -1.03 -1.70
CA ILE A 124 -12.07 -1.54 -1.66
C ILE A 124 -11.18 -0.60 -0.83
N ASP A 125 -11.30 0.72 -1.03
CA ASP A 125 -10.55 1.74 -0.26
C ASP A 125 -10.89 1.71 1.22
N GLU A 126 -12.18 1.69 1.55
CA GLU A 126 -12.66 1.62 2.94
C GLU A 126 -12.19 0.35 3.64
N PHE A 127 -12.15 -0.79 2.94
CA PHE A 127 -11.76 -2.06 3.54
C PHE A 127 -10.24 -2.22 3.72
N PHE A 128 -9.46 -1.97 2.66
CA PHE A 128 -8.02 -2.29 2.61
C PHE A 128 -7.11 -1.11 2.95
N PHE A 129 -7.58 0.12 2.72
CA PHE A 129 -6.77 1.33 2.76
C PHE A 129 -7.39 2.42 3.65
N PHE A 130 -8.33 2.03 4.52
CA PHE A 130 -8.91 2.89 5.55
C PHE A 130 -9.59 4.15 4.99
N GLY A 131 -10.08 4.09 3.75
CA GLY A 131 -10.73 5.21 3.06
C GLY A 131 -9.79 6.38 2.74
N GLN A 132 -8.47 6.14 2.74
CA GLN A 132 -7.45 7.17 2.57
C GLN A 132 -7.15 7.45 1.09
N LEU A 133 -7.30 6.48 0.19
CA LEU A 133 -6.93 6.66 -1.22
C LEU A 133 -7.86 7.63 -1.95
N ARG A 134 -9.16 7.60 -1.68
CA ARG A 134 -10.13 8.48 -2.35
C ARG A 134 -9.83 9.98 -2.19
N ARG A 135 -9.09 10.36 -1.15
CA ARG A 135 -8.66 11.75 -0.90
C ARG A 135 -7.40 12.14 -1.67
N GLN A 136 -6.60 11.15 -2.09
CA GLN A 136 -5.25 11.33 -2.64
C GLN A 136 -5.15 10.92 -4.12
N MET A 137 -6.24 10.40 -4.70
CA MET A 137 -6.25 9.82 -6.04
C MET A 137 -7.44 10.33 -6.86
N THR A 138 -7.18 10.73 -8.10
CA THR A 138 -8.22 10.94 -9.11
C THR A 138 -8.38 9.72 -9.99
N THR A 139 -9.62 9.42 -10.38
CA THR A 139 -9.95 8.22 -11.13
C THR A 139 -10.68 8.55 -12.42
N GLU A 140 -10.34 7.84 -13.49
CA GLU A 140 -10.99 7.93 -14.79
C GLU A 140 -11.39 6.53 -15.25
N TYR A 141 -12.66 6.35 -15.58
CA TYR A 141 -13.21 5.09 -16.08
C TYR A 141 -13.86 5.32 -17.44
N GLY A 142 -13.64 4.40 -18.36
CA GLY A 142 -14.32 4.46 -19.65
C GLY A 142 -13.85 3.36 -20.57
N ILE A 143 -14.30 3.43 -21.81
CA ILE A 143 -13.84 2.54 -22.86
C ILE A 143 -12.57 3.16 -23.44
N ASP A 144 -11.51 2.36 -23.56
CA ASP A 144 -10.23 2.76 -24.17
C ASP A 144 -9.66 4.08 -23.58
N VAL A 145 -9.86 4.33 -22.28
CA VAL A 145 -9.29 5.48 -21.55
C VAL A 145 -7.81 5.31 -21.26
N VAL A 146 -7.37 4.06 -21.12
CA VAL A 146 -5.99 3.63 -21.25
C VAL A 146 -5.75 3.40 -22.74
N LYS A 147 -5.10 4.36 -23.39
CA LYS A 147 -4.85 4.32 -24.84
C LYS A 147 -3.61 3.49 -25.16
N LEU A 148 -3.69 2.78 -26.29
CA LEU A 148 -2.55 2.19 -26.99
C LEU A 148 -1.51 3.27 -27.40
N PRO A 149 -0.24 2.89 -27.61
CA PRO A 149 0.96 3.56 -27.08
C PRO A 149 1.41 4.85 -27.78
N ASN A 150 0.57 5.54 -28.55
CA ASN A 150 1.00 6.75 -29.26
C ASN A 150 1.39 7.92 -28.33
N ASP A 151 0.89 7.92 -27.08
CA ASP A 151 1.14 8.99 -26.10
C ASP A 151 2.06 8.58 -24.94
N ASP A 152 2.36 7.27 -24.77
CA ASP A 152 3.18 6.76 -23.65
C ASP A 152 3.74 5.35 -23.96
N PRO A 153 5.04 5.23 -24.31
CA PRO A 153 5.68 3.94 -24.59
C PRO A 153 5.73 2.97 -23.40
N ALA A 154 5.48 3.44 -22.17
CA ALA A 154 5.36 2.58 -21.00
C ALA A 154 3.99 1.87 -20.91
N ALA A 155 2.98 2.35 -21.65
CA ALA A 155 1.64 1.76 -21.75
C ALA A 155 1.55 0.81 -22.98
N ALA A 156 2.56 -0.05 -23.16
CA ALA A 156 2.55 -1.01 -24.25
C ALA A 156 1.36 -1.98 -24.13
N ASP A 157 0.82 -2.39 -25.29
CA ASP A 157 -0.34 -3.26 -25.54
C ASP A 157 -0.87 -4.10 -24.35
N GLY A 158 -2.19 -4.00 -24.10
CA GLY A 158 -2.94 -4.98 -23.30
C GLY A 158 -3.17 -4.63 -21.82
N TRP A 159 -3.03 -3.37 -21.41
CA TRP A 159 -3.29 -2.94 -20.03
C TRP A 159 -4.71 -2.39 -19.90
N ASP A 160 -5.54 -3.06 -19.07
CA ASP A 160 -6.89 -2.59 -18.73
C ASP A 160 -6.89 -1.56 -17.60
N GLY A 161 -5.75 -1.32 -16.96
CA GLY A 161 -5.58 -0.37 -15.86
C GLY A 161 -4.22 0.28 -15.89
N TYR A 162 -4.11 1.46 -15.28
CA TYR A 162 -2.84 2.13 -15.09
C TYR A 162 -2.89 3.15 -13.96
N THR A 163 -1.88 3.09 -13.08
CA THR A 163 -1.69 4.01 -11.97
C THR A 163 -0.36 4.74 -12.09
N ARG A 164 -0.40 6.07 -11.91
CA ARG A 164 0.83 6.88 -11.86
C ARG A 164 0.75 8.06 -10.91
N MET A 165 1.92 8.48 -10.46
CA MET A 165 2.13 9.78 -9.84
C MET A 165 2.45 10.83 -10.91
N ARG A 166 1.69 11.93 -10.95
CA ARG A 166 1.99 13.09 -11.80
C ARG A 166 1.80 14.37 -11.02
N ALA A 167 2.85 15.19 -10.93
CA ALA A 167 2.83 16.47 -10.20
C ALA A 167 2.30 16.35 -8.75
N GLY A 168 2.69 15.28 -8.05
CA GLY A 168 2.27 15.02 -6.67
C GLY A 168 0.86 14.44 -6.52
N GLN A 169 0.14 14.20 -7.61
CA GLN A 169 -1.20 13.62 -7.61
C GLN A 169 -1.19 12.20 -8.16
N CYS A 170 -1.83 11.25 -7.46
CA CYS A 170 -2.05 9.91 -7.96
C CYS A 170 -3.21 9.88 -8.95
N ARG A 171 -3.00 9.29 -10.12
CA ARG A 171 -4.02 9.12 -11.16
C ARG A 171 -4.17 7.65 -11.48
N LEU A 172 -5.38 7.14 -11.35
CA LEU A 172 -5.76 5.80 -11.74
C LEU A 172 -6.70 5.90 -12.95
N LYS A 173 -6.39 5.15 -14.00
CA LYS A 173 -7.24 4.97 -15.17
C LYS A 173 -7.59 3.50 -15.27
N VAL A 174 -8.85 3.19 -15.55
CA VAL A 174 -9.28 1.80 -15.79
C VAL A 174 -10.22 1.75 -16.98
N ASN A 175 -9.86 0.91 -17.95
CA ASN A 175 -10.73 0.50 -19.02
C ASN A 175 -11.85 -0.37 -18.43
N ILE A 176 -13.09 0.04 -18.65
CA ILE A 176 -14.27 -0.78 -18.34
C ILE A 176 -14.78 -1.53 -19.57
N GLY A 177 -14.11 -1.36 -20.71
CA GLY A 177 -14.44 -1.97 -21.99
C GLY A 177 -13.48 -1.54 -23.09
N THR A 178 -13.66 -2.13 -24.27
CA THR A 178 -12.94 -1.78 -25.50
C THR A 178 -13.90 -1.69 -26.69
N GLY A 179 -13.72 -0.67 -27.53
CA GLY A 179 -14.64 -0.40 -28.63
C GLY A 179 -16.09 -0.20 -28.14
N THR A 180 -16.97 -1.14 -28.45
CA THR A 180 -18.36 -1.13 -27.96
C THR A 180 -18.62 -2.13 -26.84
N GLN A 181 -17.66 -3.00 -26.51
CA GLN A 181 -17.86 -4.08 -25.54
C GLN A 181 -17.42 -3.65 -24.15
N VAL A 182 -18.29 -3.83 -23.16
CA VAL A 182 -17.97 -3.67 -21.75
C VAL A 182 -17.40 -4.98 -21.21
N PHE A 183 -16.33 -4.90 -20.43
CA PHE A 183 -15.70 -6.08 -19.85
C PHE A 183 -16.58 -6.72 -18.77
N PRO A 184 -16.35 -8.01 -18.45
CA PRO A 184 -16.94 -8.62 -17.26
C PRO A 184 -16.59 -7.82 -16.00
N LEU A 185 -17.57 -7.64 -15.12
CA LEU A 185 -17.37 -6.88 -13.88
C LEU A 185 -16.26 -7.47 -12.99
N LEU A 186 -16.09 -8.80 -13.02
CA LEU A 186 -15.04 -9.47 -12.26
C LEU A 186 -13.64 -9.06 -12.74
N SER A 187 -13.42 -8.96 -14.05
CA SER A 187 -12.16 -8.50 -14.65
C SER A 187 -11.88 -7.04 -14.29
N ILE A 188 -12.91 -6.17 -14.32
CA ILE A 188 -12.76 -4.76 -13.91
C ILE A 188 -12.39 -4.66 -12.42
N VAL A 189 -12.98 -5.50 -11.56
CA VAL A 189 -12.63 -5.54 -10.13
C VAL A 189 -11.21 -6.02 -9.91
N GLU A 190 -10.76 -7.03 -10.65
CA GLU A 190 -9.37 -7.49 -10.63
C GLU A 190 -8.41 -6.35 -10.98
N THR A 191 -8.65 -5.64 -12.08
CA THR A 191 -7.87 -4.45 -12.45
C THR A 191 -7.91 -3.38 -11.36
N LEU A 192 -9.08 -3.07 -10.79
CA LEU A 192 -9.21 -2.09 -9.71
C LEU A 192 -8.34 -2.46 -8.50
N VAL A 193 -8.39 -3.70 -8.04
CA VAL A 193 -7.63 -4.17 -6.88
C VAL A 193 -6.13 -4.05 -7.13
N HIS A 194 -5.69 -4.45 -8.33
CA HIS A 194 -4.31 -4.33 -8.78
C HIS A 194 -3.83 -2.86 -8.75
N GLU A 195 -4.57 -1.97 -9.42
CA GLU A 195 -4.21 -0.56 -9.54
C GLU A 195 -4.30 0.19 -8.20
N MET A 196 -5.25 -0.16 -7.33
CA MET A 196 -5.33 0.45 -6.01
C MET A 196 -4.19 0.01 -5.09
N ALA A 197 -3.65 -1.20 -5.24
CA ALA A 197 -2.45 -1.63 -4.53
C ALA A 197 -1.22 -0.80 -4.96
N HIS A 198 -1.07 -0.52 -6.26
CA HIS A 198 -0.07 0.44 -6.76
C HIS A 198 -0.29 1.82 -6.14
N ALA A 199 -1.52 2.36 -6.22
CA ALA A 199 -1.83 3.68 -5.70
C ALA A 199 -1.48 3.83 -4.22
N TYR A 200 -1.82 2.84 -3.39
CA TYR A 200 -1.50 2.84 -1.97
C TYR A 200 0.00 2.93 -1.71
N LEU A 201 0.78 2.08 -2.38
CA LEU A 201 2.23 2.07 -2.21
C LEU A 201 2.86 3.35 -2.77
N MET A 202 2.39 3.87 -3.90
CA MET A 202 2.93 5.09 -4.51
C MET A 202 2.61 6.35 -3.69
N VAL A 203 1.39 6.49 -3.18
CA VAL A 203 0.93 7.68 -2.44
C VAL A 203 1.61 7.78 -1.07
N PHE A 204 1.69 6.68 -0.32
CA PHE A 204 2.09 6.73 1.09
C PHE A 204 3.55 6.34 1.32
N SER A 205 4.21 5.62 0.39
CA SER A 205 5.63 5.31 0.56
C SER A 205 6.50 6.53 0.30
N ASP A 206 7.56 6.69 1.08
CA ASP A 206 8.54 7.75 0.87
C ASP A 206 9.34 7.53 -0.43
N GLN A 207 8.99 8.32 -1.44
CA GLN A 207 9.63 8.31 -2.76
C GLN A 207 10.96 9.06 -2.80
N LYS A 208 11.26 9.90 -1.80
CA LYS A 208 12.46 10.77 -1.77
C LYS A 208 13.61 10.14 -0.99
N CYS A 209 13.33 9.14 -0.18
CA CYS A 209 14.34 8.42 0.58
C CYS A 209 15.23 7.57 -0.32
N GLU A 210 16.51 7.95 -0.45
CA GLU A 210 17.49 7.23 -1.27
C GLU A 210 17.63 5.75 -0.86
N HIS A 211 17.57 5.44 0.43
CA HIS A 211 17.63 4.06 0.91
C HIS A 211 16.42 3.24 0.45
N CYS A 212 15.22 3.81 0.50
CA CYS A 212 14.00 3.17 -0.01
C CYS A 212 14.06 3.03 -1.53
N TYR A 213 14.54 4.06 -2.23
CA TYR A 213 14.72 4.04 -3.68
C TYR A 213 15.66 2.91 -4.12
N ARG A 214 16.84 2.80 -3.49
CA ARG A 214 17.79 1.71 -3.77
C ARG A 214 17.21 0.33 -3.46
N ASP A 215 16.26 0.23 -2.52
CA ASP A 215 15.60 -1.04 -2.16
C ASP A 215 14.30 -1.31 -2.94
N ARG A 216 13.99 -0.54 -3.98
CA ARG A 216 12.75 -0.69 -4.75
C ARG A 216 12.55 -2.10 -5.29
N ILE A 217 13.60 -2.75 -5.80
CA ILE A 217 13.50 -4.13 -6.32
C ILE A 217 13.08 -5.17 -5.27
N ASN A 218 13.26 -4.83 -3.98
CA ASN A 218 12.92 -5.66 -2.83
C ASN A 218 11.60 -5.23 -2.16
N THR A 219 10.99 -4.15 -2.64
CA THR A 219 9.80 -3.52 -2.06
C THR A 219 8.74 -3.29 -3.14
N ILE A 220 8.55 -2.05 -3.60
CA ILE A 220 7.46 -1.66 -4.49
C ILE A 220 7.72 -2.01 -5.96
N GLY A 221 8.94 -2.32 -6.38
CA GLY A 221 9.28 -2.59 -7.77
C GLY A 221 9.93 -1.40 -8.49
N LEU A 222 10.46 -1.68 -9.68
CA LEU A 222 11.17 -0.72 -10.52
C LEU A 222 10.21 0.34 -11.09
N GLU A 223 10.76 1.48 -11.49
CA GLU A 223 9.99 2.49 -12.23
C GLU A 223 9.48 1.89 -13.55
N GLY A 224 8.20 2.15 -13.85
CA GLY A 224 7.51 1.59 -15.02
C GLY A 224 6.98 0.16 -14.85
N ASP A 225 7.36 -0.56 -13.79
CA ASP A 225 6.83 -1.89 -13.49
C ASP A 225 5.96 -1.86 -12.21
N GLY A 226 6.52 -1.47 -11.07
CA GLY A 226 5.78 -1.40 -9.80
C GLY A 226 5.40 -2.76 -9.18
N HIS A 227 5.92 -3.88 -9.67
CA HIS A 227 5.53 -5.23 -9.24
C HIS A 227 6.56 -5.88 -8.30
N GLY A 228 7.12 -5.09 -7.38
CA GLY A 228 8.08 -5.62 -6.41
C GLY A 228 7.45 -6.58 -5.39
N PRO A 229 8.26 -7.26 -4.55
CA PRO A 229 7.77 -8.24 -3.58
C PRO A 229 6.70 -7.71 -2.62
N VAL A 230 6.77 -6.44 -2.19
CA VAL A 230 5.78 -5.83 -1.29
C VAL A 230 4.45 -5.63 -2.01
N PHE A 231 4.47 -5.20 -3.28
CA PHE A 231 3.27 -5.13 -4.11
C PHE A 231 2.63 -6.52 -4.25
N LEU A 232 3.41 -7.52 -4.67
CA LEU A 232 2.92 -8.88 -4.90
C LEU A 232 2.27 -9.49 -3.64
N GLN A 233 2.87 -9.23 -2.47
CA GLN A 233 2.35 -9.65 -1.17
C GLN A 233 1.01 -8.96 -0.84
N LEU A 234 0.94 -7.64 -1.03
CA LEU A 234 -0.27 -6.87 -0.77
C LEU A 234 -1.41 -7.31 -1.72
N HIS A 235 -1.14 -7.35 -3.02
CA HIS A 235 -2.12 -7.74 -4.03
C HIS A 235 -2.67 -9.15 -3.78
N SER A 236 -1.80 -10.15 -3.59
CA SER A 236 -2.21 -11.54 -3.35
C SER A 236 -3.07 -11.69 -2.08
N THR A 237 -2.71 -10.98 -1.00
CA THR A 237 -3.49 -11.01 0.25
C THR A 237 -4.84 -10.30 0.09
N MET A 238 -4.93 -9.21 -0.66
CA MET A 238 -6.20 -8.55 -0.99
C MET A 238 -7.11 -9.46 -1.82
N VAL A 239 -6.62 -9.98 -2.94
CA VAL A 239 -7.38 -10.90 -3.82
C VAL A 239 -7.89 -12.10 -3.03
N THR A 240 -7.01 -12.74 -2.25
CA THR A 240 -7.41 -13.93 -1.47
C THR A 240 -8.45 -13.58 -0.40
N THR A 241 -8.38 -12.38 0.19
CA THR A 241 -9.38 -11.91 1.15
C THR A 241 -10.73 -11.67 0.46
N MET A 242 -10.73 -11.02 -0.71
CA MET A 242 -11.95 -10.75 -1.48
C MET A 242 -12.64 -12.02 -1.99
N ARG A 243 -11.88 -13.05 -2.38
CA ARG A 243 -12.43 -14.38 -2.74
C ARG A 243 -13.23 -15.00 -1.59
N GLY A 244 -12.94 -14.62 -0.34
CA GLY A 244 -13.66 -15.08 0.85
C GLY A 244 -14.88 -14.24 1.21
N TRP A 245 -15.14 -13.11 0.55
CA TRP A 245 -16.29 -12.27 0.87
C TRP A 245 -17.61 -12.86 0.37
N ASP A 246 -17.58 -13.55 -0.77
CA ASP A 246 -18.77 -14.13 -1.39
C ASP A 246 -18.43 -15.16 -2.48
N ASP A 247 -19.27 -16.18 -2.65
CA ASP A 247 -19.10 -17.22 -3.68
C ASP A 247 -18.97 -16.66 -5.10
N SER A 248 -19.61 -15.52 -5.40
CA SER A 248 -19.55 -14.89 -6.71
C SER A 248 -18.18 -14.29 -7.06
N LEU A 249 -17.28 -14.20 -6.06
CA LEU A 249 -15.91 -13.68 -6.16
C LEU A 249 -14.83 -14.76 -6.05
N LYS A 250 -15.20 -16.05 -5.86
CA LYS A 250 -14.24 -17.14 -5.65
C LYS A 250 -13.18 -17.26 -6.76
N ASP A 251 -13.55 -16.86 -7.97
CA ASP A 251 -12.72 -16.93 -9.17
C ASP A 251 -12.03 -15.60 -9.52
N LEU A 252 -12.10 -14.58 -8.65
CA LEU A 252 -11.44 -13.28 -8.86
C LEU A 252 -9.94 -13.49 -9.12
N ALA A 253 -9.41 -13.06 -10.27
CA ALA A 253 -8.01 -13.27 -10.66
C ALA A 253 -7.55 -14.74 -10.61
N ALA A 254 -8.43 -15.73 -10.81
CA ALA A 254 -8.06 -17.14 -10.69
C ALA A 254 -6.99 -17.58 -11.70
N GLU A 255 -6.98 -16.99 -12.89
CA GLU A 255 -5.97 -17.29 -13.91
C GLU A 255 -4.60 -16.72 -13.52
N ASP A 256 -4.57 -15.48 -13.02
CA ASP A 256 -3.32 -14.79 -12.70
C ASP A 256 -2.80 -15.10 -11.28
N CYS A 257 -3.69 -15.50 -10.36
CA CYS A 257 -3.41 -15.90 -8.99
C CYS A 257 -4.04 -17.29 -8.69
N PRO A 258 -3.52 -18.40 -9.24
CA PRO A 258 -4.20 -19.71 -9.29
C PRO A 258 -4.34 -20.46 -7.96
N GLY A 259 -3.74 -19.96 -6.89
CA GLY A 259 -3.82 -20.55 -5.55
C GLY A 259 -4.34 -19.59 -4.49
N LYS A 260 -4.71 -20.17 -3.34
CA LYS A 260 -5.00 -19.41 -2.12
C LYS A 260 -3.66 -18.87 -1.62
N PHE A 261 -3.43 -17.57 -1.78
CA PHE A 261 -2.15 -16.88 -1.50
C PHE A 261 -1.03 -17.07 -2.53
N THR A 262 -1.34 -17.33 -3.79
CA THR A 262 -0.34 -17.23 -4.87
C THR A 262 -0.26 -15.78 -5.37
N ALA A 263 0.96 -15.28 -5.59
CA ALA A 263 1.18 -13.97 -6.18
C ALA A 263 0.87 -13.98 -7.68
N SER A 264 0.48 -12.82 -8.21
CA SER A 264 0.19 -12.59 -9.63
C SER A 264 1.33 -13.09 -10.52
N GLU A 265 1.03 -14.02 -11.43
CA GLU A 265 2.01 -14.59 -12.34
C GLU A 265 2.46 -13.58 -13.39
N SER A 266 1.51 -12.82 -13.95
CA SER A 266 1.80 -11.74 -14.90
C SER A 266 2.66 -10.65 -14.27
N ALA A 267 2.34 -10.18 -13.06
CA ALA A 267 3.15 -9.18 -12.35
C ALA A 267 4.54 -9.72 -12.00
N GLN A 268 4.65 -10.99 -11.58
CA GLN A 268 5.96 -11.62 -11.35
C GLN A 268 6.81 -11.70 -12.63
N LYS A 269 6.18 -11.99 -13.77
CA LYS A 269 6.84 -12.01 -15.06
C LYS A 269 7.33 -10.62 -15.45
N LEU A 270 6.46 -9.60 -15.35
CA LEU A 270 6.81 -8.20 -15.63
C LEU A 270 7.96 -7.71 -14.74
N ALA A 271 7.94 -8.02 -13.44
CA ALA A 271 9.03 -7.66 -12.52
C ALA A 271 10.37 -8.30 -12.92
N LYS A 272 10.35 -9.57 -13.34
CA LYS A 272 11.55 -10.28 -13.82
C LYS A 272 12.08 -9.66 -15.12
N GLU A 273 11.20 -9.35 -16.06
CA GLU A 273 11.55 -8.72 -17.34
C GLU A 273 12.11 -7.31 -17.12
N ALA A 274 11.46 -6.50 -16.28
CA ALA A 274 11.93 -5.17 -15.92
C ALA A 274 13.34 -5.19 -15.32
N TYR A 275 13.61 -6.10 -14.39
CA TYR A 275 14.96 -6.26 -13.84
C TYR A 275 15.97 -6.79 -14.88
N GLY A 276 15.53 -7.67 -15.78
CA GLY A 276 16.33 -8.19 -16.89
C GLY A 276 16.81 -7.09 -17.84
N ARG A 277 15.95 -6.09 -18.10
CA ARG A 277 16.25 -4.93 -18.97
C ARG A 277 17.27 -3.96 -18.40
N LEU A 278 17.52 -3.97 -17.08
CA LEU A 278 18.52 -3.09 -16.48
C LEU A 278 19.95 -3.48 -16.91
N THR A 279 20.72 -2.45 -17.27
CA THR A 279 22.17 -2.52 -17.50
C THR A 279 22.91 -2.89 -16.22
N ALA A 280 24.19 -3.30 -16.34
CA ALA A 280 25.03 -3.59 -15.18
C ALA A 280 25.19 -2.36 -14.26
N THR A 281 25.31 -1.17 -14.86
CA THR A 281 25.42 0.11 -14.13
C THR A 281 24.16 0.44 -13.35
N GLU A 282 22.98 0.27 -13.97
CA GLU A 282 21.70 0.45 -13.27
C GLU A 282 21.51 -0.59 -12.17
N LYS A 283 21.87 -1.85 -12.41
CA LYS A 283 21.82 -2.88 -11.36
C LYS A 283 22.70 -2.53 -10.15
N ALA A 284 23.80 -1.82 -10.36
CA ALA A 284 24.69 -1.37 -9.29
C ALA A 284 24.11 -0.21 -8.45
N SER A 285 23.12 0.54 -8.97
CA SER A 285 22.44 1.59 -8.20
C SER A 285 21.40 1.02 -7.21
N PHE A 286 20.96 -0.22 -7.41
CA PHE A 286 20.00 -0.91 -6.53
C PHE A 286 20.69 -1.83 -5.52
N ASN A 287 20.02 -2.05 -4.39
CA ASN A 287 20.39 -3.11 -3.45
C ASN A 287 20.27 -4.47 -4.15
N ARG A 288 21.12 -5.43 -3.76
CA ARG A 288 20.98 -6.81 -4.22
C ARG A 288 19.58 -7.34 -3.87
N ARG A 289 19.02 -8.15 -4.77
CA ARG A 289 17.73 -8.82 -4.55
C ARG A 289 17.84 -9.74 -3.33
N ARG A 290 16.84 -9.71 -2.44
CA ARG A 290 16.80 -10.47 -1.20
C ARG A 290 15.50 -11.24 -1.07
N ILE A 291 15.57 -12.40 -0.43
CA ILE A 291 14.40 -13.15 0.04
C ILE A 291 14.23 -12.86 1.53
N PHE A 292 13.08 -12.34 1.94
CA PHE A 292 12.82 -11.89 3.31
C PHE A 292 12.05 -12.95 4.13
N THR A 293 12.60 -14.14 4.32
CA THR A 293 11.93 -15.23 5.05
C THR A 293 11.62 -14.91 6.53
N ASN A 294 12.36 -13.99 7.13
CA ASN A 294 12.14 -13.56 8.51
C ASN A 294 11.02 -12.51 8.67
N ALA A 295 10.51 -11.92 7.59
CA ALA A 295 9.44 -10.92 7.67
C ALA A 295 8.10 -11.54 8.14
N ASN A 296 7.18 -10.68 8.61
CA ASN A 296 5.81 -11.09 8.96
C ASN A 296 5.04 -11.58 7.74
N ILE A 297 5.30 -10.98 6.58
CA ILE A 297 4.72 -11.33 5.29
C ILE A 297 5.89 -11.49 4.32
N TYR A 298 5.94 -12.60 3.60
CA TYR A 298 7.01 -12.87 2.66
C TYR A 298 6.54 -13.68 1.46
N LEU A 299 7.26 -13.50 0.35
CA LEU A 299 7.08 -14.23 -0.90
C LEU A 299 8.13 -15.35 -0.97
N THR A 300 7.69 -16.57 -1.20
CA THR A 300 8.55 -17.73 -1.40
C THR A 300 9.13 -17.76 -2.82
N SER A 301 10.06 -18.69 -3.08
CA SER A 301 10.65 -18.85 -4.42
C SER A 301 9.66 -19.38 -5.47
N ASN A 302 8.63 -20.11 -5.06
CA ASN A 302 7.55 -20.61 -5.92
C ASN A 302 6.38 -19.60 -6.08
N GLY A 303 6.51 -18.38 -5.56
CA GLY A 303 5.50 -17.33 -5.74
C GLY A 303 4.33 -17.40 -4.75
N GLU A 304 4.44 -18.19 -3.69
CA GLU A 304 3.45 -18.22 -2.61
C GLU A 304 3.71 -17.08 -1.60
N VAL A 305 2.63 -16.47 -1.12
CA VAL A 305 2.65 -15.43 -0.10
C VAL A 305 2.30 -16.05 1.23
N ILE A 306 3.25 -16.00 2.16
CA ILE A 306 3.07 -16.49 3.53
C ILE A 306 2.90 -15.31 4.47
N VAL A 307 1.78 -15.28 5.19
CA VAL A 307 1.51 -14.33 6.27
C VAL A 307 1.61 -15.07 7.60
N LYS A 308 2.56 -14.67 8.45
CA LYS A 308 2.75 -15.29 9.78
C LYS A 308 1.56 -14.94 10.67
N LYS A 309 0.99 -15.96 11.33
CA LYS A 309 -0.08 -15.80 12.34
C LYS A 309 0.26 -14.78 13.43
N ALA A 310 1.54 -14.70 13.80
CA ALA A 310 2.06 -13.72 14.75
C ALA A 310 1.77 -12.26 14.38
N LEU A 311 1.54 -11.92 13.10
CA LEU A 311 1.12 -10.58 12.69
C LEU A 311 -0.26 -10.23 13.28
N ARG A 312 -1.22 -11.16 13.17
CA ARG A 312 -2.56 -11.01 13.72
C ARG A 312 -2.54 -11.05 15.24
N ASP A 313 -1.86 -12.03 15.82
CA ASP A 313 -1.85 -12.21 17.28
C ASP A 313 -1.23 -10.98 17.98
N LYS A 314 -0.21 -10.34 17.38
CA LYS A 314 0.32 -9.06 17.87
C LYS A 314 -0.66 -7.89 17.72
N ALA A 315 -1.48 -7.89 16.66
CA ALA A 315 -2.48 -6.85 16.47
C ALA A 315 -3.57 -6.94 17.56
N PHE A 316 -4.12 -8.13 17.79
CA PHE A 316 -5.09 -8.37 18.87
C PHE A 316 -4.53 -8.00 20.26
N ALA A 317 -3.28 -8.38 20.56
CA ALA A 317 -2.66 -8.00 21.83
C ALA A 317 -2.55 -6.48 22.02
N VAL A 318 -2.33 -5.71 20.94
CA VAL A 318 -2.32 -4.24 20.98
C VAL A 318 -3.73 -3.69 21.15
N GLU A 319 -4.72 -4.28 20.50
CA GLU A 319 -6.13 -3.92 20.59
C GLU A 319 -6.67 -4.14 22.01
N ASP A 320 -6.41 -5.30 22.61
CA ASP A 320 -6.76 -5.63 24.00
C ASP A 320 -6.14 -4.65 25.00
N ASP A 321 -4.87 -4.29 24.82
CA ASP A 321 -4.19 -3.31 25.68
C ASP A 321 -4.81 -1.91 25.53
N MET A 322 -5.18 -1.50 24.32
CA MET A 322 -5.87 -0.23 24.09
C MET A 322 -7.26 -0.23 24.74
N GLU A 323 -8.02 -1.32 24.62
CA GLU A 323 -9.33 -1.44 25.25
C GLU A 323 -9.22 -1.39 26.78
N ARG A 324 -8.23 -2.09 27.35
CA ARG A 324 -7.95 -2.04 28.79
C ARG A 324 -7.64 -0.62 29.25
N ARG A 325 -6.79 0.11 28.53
CA ARG A 325 -6.44 1.51 28.85
C ARG A 325 -7.66 2.43 28.77
N LYS A 326 -8.54 2.22 27.78
CA LYS A 326 -9.80 2.97 27.65
C LYS A 326 -10.71 2.75 28.85
N ARG A 327 -10.93 1.49 29.26
CA ARG A 327 -11.77 1.17 30.44
C ARG A 327 -11.25 1.82 31.72
N ILE A 328 -9.92 1.84 31.92
CA ILE A 328 -9.31 2.49 33.09
C ILE A 328 -9.59 4.00 33.05
N LYS A 329 -9.36 4.64 31.90
CA LYS A 329 -9.61 6.08 31.75
C LYS A 329 -11.08 6.45 31.98
N ASP A 330 -11.99 5.68 31.40
CA ASP A 330 -13.44 5.92 31.55
C ASP A 330 -13.87 5.76 33.02
N GLN A 331 -13.26 4.82 33.76
CA GLN A 331 -13.48 4.67 35.20
C GLN A 331 -12.94 5.87 36.00
N ASP A 332 -11.72 6.33 35.70
CA ASP A 332 -11.12 7.50 36.35
C ASP A 332 -11.99 8.76 36.12
N ASP A 333 -12.49 8.96 34.90
CA ASP A 333 -13.36 10.08 34.54
C ASP A 333 -14.70 10.04 35.32
N VAL A 334 -15.30 8.85 35.50
CA VAL A 334 -16.50 8.64 36.32
C VAL A 334 -16.24 8.95 37.79
N ASP A 335 -15.10 8.51 38.33
CA ASP A 335 -14.73 8.75 39.72
C ASP A 335 -14.50 10.25 39.99
N ILE A 336 -13.87 10.96 39.05
CA ILE A 336 -13.70 12.43 39.12
C ILE A 336 -15.05 13.13 39.14
N LEU A 337 -15.96 12.81 38.20
CA LEU A 337 -17.29 13.42 38.13
C LEU A 337 -18.11 13.15 39.40
N THR A 338 -18.08 11.91 39.90
CA THR A 338 -18.77 11.51 41.13
C THR A 338 -18.27 12.31 42.34
N ASN A 339 -16.95 12.50 42.44
CA ASN A 339 -16.34 13.29 43.51
C ASN A 339 -16.66 14.78 43.39
N MET A 340 -16.73 15.34 42.17
CA MET A 340 -17.16 16.72 41.95
C MET A 340 -18.62 16.95 42.37
N MET A 341 -19.52 16.02 42.04
CA MET A 341 -20.93 16.10 42.43
C MET A 341 -21.12 16.04 43.95
N ARG A 342 -20.38 15.15 44.64
CA ARG A 342 -20.42 15.07 46.12
C ARG A 342 -19.97 16.37 46.80
N ARG A 343 -19.00 17.07 46.22
CA ARG A 343 -18.51 18.36 46.75
C ARG A 343 -19.47 19.53 46.56
N HIS A 344 -20.44 19.43 45.64
CA HIS A 344 -21.45 20.47 45.41
C HIS A 344 -22.74 20.25 46.21
N GLN A 345 -22.89 19.08 46.85
CA GLN A 345 -24.03 18.73 47.70
C GLN A 345 -23.76 18.91 49.20
N MET A 346 -22.50 19.18 49.56
CA MET A 346 -22.08 19.64 50.89
C MET A 346 -21.87 21.15 50.85
#